data_AF-A0A2I3SPE6-F1
#
_entry.id   AF-A0A2I3SPE6-F1
#
_cell.length_a   1.000
_cell.length_b   1.000
_cell.length_c   1.000
_cell.angle_alpha   90.00
_cell.angle_beta   90.00
_cell.angle_gamma   90.00
#
_symmetry.space_group_name_H-M   'P 1'
#
loop_
_entity.id
_entity.type
_entity.pdbx_description
1 polymer ?
#
loop_
_entity_poly.entity_id
_entity_poly.type
_entity_poly.pdbx_seq_one_letter_code
_entity_poly.pdbx_strand_id
1 'polypeptide(L)'
;MESPGRRECPFPSWRFPGLLLAAMVLLLSSFSDACEEPPTFEAMELIGKPKPYYEIGERVDYKCKKGYFYIPPLATHTICDRNHTWLPVSDDACYRETCPYIRDPLNGQAIPANGTYEFGYQMHFICNEGYYLIGEEILYCELKGSVAVWSGKPPICEKVLCTPPPKIKNGKHTFSEVEVFEYLDAVTYSCDPAPGPDPFSLIGESTIYCGDNSVWSRAAPECKVVKCRFPVVENGKQISGFGKKFYYKATVMFECDKGFYLDGSDTIVCDSNSTWVPPVPKCLKGYPKPEEGILDSLDVWVIAVIVIAIVVGVAVICVVPYRYLQRRKKKGKADGGAEYATYQTKSTTPAEQRG
;
A
#
# COMPACT_ATOMS: atom_id res chain seq x y z
N MET A 1 -27.53 30.02 -72.68
CA MET A 1 -26.48 30.51 -73.60
C MET A 1 -25.57 31.40 -72.80
N GLU A 2 -24.25 31.27 -72.74
CA GLU A 2 -23.27 30.30 -73.24
C GLU A 2 -21.95 30.76 -72.57
N SER A 3 -21.09 29.85 -72.13
CA SER A 3 -19.67 30.17 -71.85
C SER A 3 -18.87 29.81 -73.13
N PRO A 4 -17.60 30.22 -73.41
CA PRO A 4 -16.56 30.81 -72.53
C PRO A 4 -15.61 31.86 -73.23
N GLY A 5 -14.55 32.31 -72.54
CA GLY A 5 -13.40 33.00 -73.17
C GLY A 5 -12.28 33.42 -72.21
N ARG A 6 -11.06 32.88 -72.41
CA ARG A 6 -9.81 33.06 -71.62
C ARG A 6 -8.90 34.14 -72.24
N ARG A 7 -8.22 35.00 -71.44
CA ARG A 7 -6.79 35.45 -71.59
C ARG A 7 -6.31 36.45 -70.49
N GLU A 8 -5.21 36.05 -69.83
CA GLU A 8 -4.00 36.73 -69.27
C GLU A 8 -4.00 37.98 -68.33
N CYS A 9 -3.40 37.76 -67.13
CA CYS A 9 -2.46 38.52 -66.25
C CYS A 9 -2.62 40.04 -65.96
N PRO A 10 -2.28 40.59 -64.75
CA PRO A 10 -1.05 40.30 -63.97
C PRO A 10 -1.15 40.31 -62.42
N PHE A 11 -0.03 39.96 -61.77
CA PHE A 11 0.27 39.99 -60.33
C PHE A 11 -0.12 41.29 -59.60
N PRO A 12 -0.50 41.21 -58.31
CA PRO A 12 0.36 41.70 -57.21
C PRO A 12 0.29 40.78 -55.98
N SER A 13 1.39 40.34 -55.35
CA SER A 13 2.31 41.06 -54.44
C SER A 13 1.66 41.76 -53.23
N TRP A 14 1.49 41.01 -52.13
CA TRP A 14 1.60 41.41 -50.71
C TRP A 14 0.83 40.40 -49.86
N ARG A 15 1.20 40.00 -48.65
CA ARG A 15 2.40 40.07 -47.80
C ARG A 15 1.96 39.20 -46.60
N PHE A 16 2.73 38.19 -46.22
CA PHE A 16 2.52 37.47 -44.95
C PHE A 16 3.34 38.20 -43.87
N PRO A 17 2.76 39.11 -43.05
CA PRO A 17 3.54 39.90 -42.11
C PRO A 17 3.91 39.10 -40.85
N GLY A 18 3.15 38.03 -40.55
CA GLY A 18 3.30 37.25 -39.32
C GLY A 18 4.50 36.29 -39.31
N LEU A 19 4.84 35.69 -40.45
CA LEU A 19 5.99 34.77 -40.55
C LEU A 19 7.34 35.52 -40.54
N LEU A 20 7.38 36.73 -41.10
CA LEU A 20 8.58 37.57 -41.10
C LEU A 20 8.88 38.19 -39.73
N LEU A 21 7.86 38.55 -38.95
CA LEU A 21 8.06 39.05 -37.58
C LEU A 21 8.51 37.93 -36.63
N ALA A 22 7.94 36.73 -36.74
CA ALA A 22 8.39 35.58 -35.96
C ALA A 22 9.82 35.15 -36.34
N ALA A 23 10.15 35.16 -37.64
CA ALA A 23 11.51 34.90 -38.11
C ALA A 23 12.50 36.00 -37.71
N MET A 24 12.12 37.28 -37.70
CA MET A 24 12.98 38.37 -37.22
C MET A 24 13.21 38.31 -35.72
N VAL A 25 12.23 37.92 -34.90
CA VAL A 25 12.42 37.73 -33.45
C VAL A 25 13.34 36.53 -33.18
N LEU A 26 13.19 35.43 -33.92
CA LEU A 26 14.07 34.25 -33.84
C LEU A 26 15.49 34.53 -34.39
N LEU A 27 15.63 35.42 -35.37
CA LEU A 27 16.93 35.86 -35.91
C LEU A 27 17.61 36.92 -35.01
N LEU A 28 16.85 37.75 -34.31
CA LEU A 28 17.37 38.71 -33.32
C LEU A 28 17.90 37.99 -32.06
N SER A 29 17.31 36.86 -31.67
CA SER A 29 17.85 36.02 -30.60
C SER A 29 19.16 35.30 -30.97
N SER A 30 19.51 35.22 -32.26
CA SER A 30 20.78 34.62 -32.73
C SER A 30 21.95 35.60 -32.88
N PHE A 31 21.75 36.89 -32.57
CA PHE A 31 22.75 37.97 -32.64
C PHE A 31 22.85 38.73 -31.31
N SER A 32 22.93 38.03 -30.18
CA SER A 32 23.28 38.68 -28.92
C SER A 32 24.79 38.93 -28.89
N ASP A 33 25.20 40.20 -29.01
CA ASP A 33 26.58 40.68 -28.80
C ASP A 33 26.95 40.75 -27.30
N ALA A 34 26.36 39.89 -26.46
CA ALA A 34 26.54 39.86 -25.02
C ALA A 34 26.31 38.45 -24.46
N CYS A 35 27.01 38.12 -23.37
CA CYS A 35 26.72 36.89 -22.61
C CYS A 35 25.34 37.00 -21.95
N GLU A 36 24.56 35.92 -22.03
CA GLU A 36 23.26 35.78 -21.36
C GLU A 36 23.44 35.53 -19.84
N GLU A 37 22.34 35.16 -19.16
CA GLU A 37 22.34 34.86 -17.73
C GLU A 37 23.43 33.82 -17.36
N PRO A 38 24.15 34.02 -16.24
CA PRO A 38 25.18 33.09 -15.82
C PRO A 38 24.62 31.68 -15.54
N PRO A 39 25.43 30.63 -15.72
CA PRO A 39 25.02 29.26 -15.39
C PRO A 39 24.59 29.11 -13.92
N THR A 40 23.58 28.27 -13.69
CA THR A 40 23.08 27.93 -12.34
C THR A 40 23.56 26.55 -11.91
N PHE A 41 23.87 26.38 -10.63
CA PHE A 41 24.46 25.16 -10.08
C PHE A 41 23.67 24.61 -8.89
N GLU A 42 23.89 23.33 -8.56
CA GLU A 42 23.25 22.71 -7.39
C GLU A 42 23.97 23.13 -6.10
N ALA A 43 25.31 23.09 -6.08
CA ALA A 43 26.12 23.31 -4.88
C ALA A 43 26.58 24.77 -4.67
N MET A 44 26.54 25.62 -5.69
CA MET A 44 26.92 27.04 -5.60
C MET A 44 25.86 28.00 -6.16
N GLU A 45 25.89 29.25 -5.69
CA GLU A 45 24.97 30.32 -6.06
C GLU A 45 25.72 31.60 -6.44
N LEU A 46 25.15 32.35 -7.38
CA LEU A 46 25.73 33.61 -7.86
C LEU A 46 25.77 34.65 -6.73
N ILE A 47 26.89 35.38 -6.62
CA ILE A 47 27.00 36.49 -5.68
C ILE A 47 26.35 37.74 -6.29
N GLY A 48 25.19 38.12 -5.76
CA GLY A 48 24.44 39.29 -6.22
C GLY A 48 23.26 38.93 -7.13
N LYS A 49 22.71 39.93 -7.83
CA LYS A 49 21.59 39.73 -8.75
C LYS A 49 22.11 39.55 -10.19
N PRO A 50 21.59 38.59 -10.96
CA PRO A 50 21.98 38.44 -12.35
C PRO A 50 21.54 39.67 -13.16
N LYS A 51 22.39 40.11 -14.08
CA LYS A 51 22.04 41.08 -15.11
C LYS A 51 21.39 40.34 -16.28
N PRO A 52 20.50 41.01 -17.05
CA PRO A 52 19.96 40.41 -18.26
C PRO A 52 21.01 40.23 -19.38
N TYR A 53 22.12 40.99 -19.35
CA TYR A 53 23.20 40.92 -20.35
C TYR A 53 24.55 41.25 -19.69
N TYR A 54 25.63 40.63 -20.18
CA TYR A 54 27.00 40.81 -19.71
C TYR A 54 27.97 41.08 -20.87
N GLU A 55 28.89 42.02 -20.67
CA GLU A 55 29.87 42.43 -21.68
C GLU A 55 31.10 41.51 -21.69
N ILE A 56 31.82 41.45 -22.83
CA ILE A 56 33.07 40.67 -22.95
C ILE A 56 34.07 41.08 -21.84
N GLY A 57 34.61 40.10 -21.15
CA GLY A 57 35.56 40.29 -20.05
C GLY A 57 34.92 40.54 -18.69
N GLU A 58 33.59 40.70 -18.59
CA GLU A 58 32.92 40.74 -17.30
C GLU A 58 33.06 39.40 -16.57
N ARG A 59 33.36 39.48 -15.27
CA ARG A 59 33.52 38.35 -14.36
C ARG A 59 32.30 38.26 -13.45
N VAL A 60 31.84 37.04 -13.23
CA VAL A 60 30.88 36.72 -12.18
C VAL A 60 31.48 35.70 -11.21
N ASP A 61 31.19 35.90 -9.93
CA ASP A 61 31.68 35.08 -8.83
C ASP A 61 30.52 34.30 -8.21
N TYR A 62 30.80 33.05 -7.85
CA TYR A 62 29.90 32.16 -7.14
C TYR A 62 30.41 31.92 -5.72
N LYS A 63 29.47 31.70 -4.81
CA LYS A 63 29.73 31.19 -3.46
C LYS A 63 29.01 29.86 -3.27
N CYS A 64 29.59 28.96 -2.48
CA CYS A 64 28.92 27.72 -2.13
C CYS A 64 27.61 28.03 -1.38
N LYS A 65 26.56 27.25 -1.64
CA LYS A 65 25.27 27.38 -0.97
C LYS A 65 25.38 27.01 0.51
N LYS A 66 24.33 27.31 1.28
CA LYS A 66 24.26 26.90 2.70
C LYS A 66 24.37 25.38 2.81
N GLY A 67 25.27 24.90 3.67
CA GLY A 67 25.58 23.48 3.82
C GLY A 67 26.63 22.95 2.86
N TYR A 68 27.34 23.84 2.17
CA TYR A 68 28.51 23.52 1.36
C TYR A 68 29.71 24.39 1.74
N PHE A 69 30.91 23.82 1.62
CA PHE A 69 32.17 24.53 1.84
C PHE A 69 33.09 24.39 0.63
N TYR A 70 33.92 25.41 0.42
CA TYR A 70 34.83 25.49 -0.71
C TYR A 70 36.15 24.75 -0.43
N ILE A 71 36.59 23.92 -1.37
CA ILE A 71 37.91 23.28 -1.35
C ILE A 71 38.71 23.77 -2.57
N PRO A 72 39.90 24.39 -2.38
CA PRO A 72 40.77 24.77 -3.50
C PRO A 72 41.35 23.53 -4.21
N PRO A 73 41.72 23.62 -5.51
CA PRO A 73 42.07 24.83 -6.26
C PRO A 73 41.05 25.26 -7.33
N LEU A 74 39.91 24.57 -7.44
CA LEU A 74 38.96 24.77 -8.52
C LEU A 74 38.34 26.18 -8.48
N ALA A 75 38.16 26.79 -9.65
CA ALA A 75 37.62 28.13 -9.74
C ALA A 75 36.11 28.15 -9.49
N THR A 76 35.63 29.03 -8.61
CA THR A 76 34.20 29.35 -8.44
C THR A 76 33.82 30.67 -9.11
N HIS A 77 34.45 30.97 -10.24
CA HIS A 77 34.18 32.18 -11.03
C HIS A 77 34.30 31.88 -12.52
N THR A 78 33.59 32.64 -13.34
CA THR A 78 33.70 32.57 -14.80
C THR A 78 33.70 33.97 -15.41
N ILE A 79 34.21 34.06 -16.64
CA ILE A 79 34.39 35.30 -17.38
C ILE A 79 33.70 35.13 -18.72
N CYS A 80 33.02 36.19 -19.20
CA CYS A 80 32.44 36.23 -20.53
C CYS A 80 33.57 36.30 -21.57
N ASP A 81 33.74 35.23 -22.36
CA ASP A 81 34.77 35.14 -23.40
C ASP A 81 34.41 35.97 -24.65
N ARG A 82 35.37 36.17 -25.55
CA ARG A 82 35.21 36.92 -26.81
C ARG A 82 34.14 36.36 -27.73
N ASN A 83 33.77 35.09 -27.56
CA ASN A 83 32.69 34.45 -28.29
C ASN A 83 31.30 34.69 -27.68
N HIS A 84 31.18 35.61 -26.71
CA HIS A 84 29.95 35.88 -25.95
C HIS A 84 29.40 34.64 -25.22
N THR A 85 30.31 33.79 -24.75
CA THR A 85 30.01 32.59 -23.97
C THR A 85 30.79 32.59 -22.66
N TRP A 86 30.19 32.08 -21.59
CA TRP A 86 30.87 31.89 -20.32
C TRP A 86 31.97 30.83 -20.44
N LEU A 87 33.15 31.11 -19.87
CA LEU A 87 34.20 30.10 -19.75
C LEU A 87 33.71 28.91 -18.90
N PRO A 88 34.20 27.68 -19.16
CA PRO A 88 33.78 26.50 -18.42
C PRO A 88 34.04 26.64 -16.91
N VAL A 89 33.01 26.39 -16.11
CA VAL A 89 33.06 26.38 -14.65
C VAL A 89 32.12 25.30 -14.12
N SER A 90 32.51 24.63 -13.03
CA SER A 90 31.70 23.60 -12.36
C SER A 90 31.59 23.90 -10.86
N ASP A 91 30.64 23.27 -10.20
CA ASP A 91 30.43 23.37 -8.75
C ASP A 91 31.16 22.28 -7.94
N ASP A 92 32.07 21.53 -8.58
CA ASP A 92 32.89 20.49 -7.97
C ASP A 92 33.81 21.02 -6.85
N ALA A 93 34.04 22.34 -6.81
CA ALA A 93 34.77 23.01 -5.74
C ALA A 93 33.98 23.09 -4.42
N CYS A 94 32.67 22.91 -4.46
CA CYS A 94 31.76 23.04 -3.33
C CYS A 94 31.34 21.66 -2.81
N TYR A 95 31.89 21.27 -1.65
CA TYR A 95 31.61 19.99 -1.00
C TYR A 95 30.54 20.17 0.07
N ARG A 96 29.62 19.21 0.18
CA ARG A 96 28.56 19.26 1.16
C ARG A 96 29.11 19.04 2.58
N GLU A 97 28.62 19.83 3.52
CA GLU A 97 28.91 19.69 4.95
C GLU A 97 28.37 18.36 5.49
N THR A 98 29.16 17.69 6.32
CA THR A 98 28.82 16.39 6.90
C THR A 98 28.89 16.43 8.41
N CYS A 99 27.90 15.85 9.07
CA CYS A 99 27.91 15.69 10.50
C CYS A 99 29.00 14.69 10.96
N PRO A 100 29.46 14.80 12.23
CA PRO A 100 30.43 13.88 12.78
C PRO A 100 29.97 12.42 12.69
N TYR A 101 30.91 11.51 12.42
CA TYR A 101 30.64 10.08 12.46
C TYR A 101 30.14 9.64 13.84
N ILE A 102 29.01 8.93 13.87
CA ILE A 102 28.46 8.31 15.07
C ILE A 102 28.87 6.83 15.06
N ARG A 103 29.51 6.39 16.14
CA ARG A 103 29.77 4.96 16.38
C ARG A 103 28.49 4.27 16.79
N ASP A 104 28.36 3.01 16.44
CA ASP A 104 27.27 2.18 16.92
C ASP A 104 27.18 2.23 18.46
N PRO A 105 25.97 2.47 19.02
CA PRO A 105 25.74 2.34 20.45
C PRO A 105 26.10 0.93 20.92
N LEU A 106 26.53 0.80 22.17
CA LEU A 106 26.75 -0.52 22.75
C LEU A 106 25.43 -1.29 22.76
N ASN A 107 25.42 -2.52 22.22
CA ASN A 107 24.20 -3.34 22.03
C ASN A 107 23.13 -2.68 21.14
N GLY A 108 23.55 -1.86 20.18
CA GLY A 108 22.68 -1.30 19.16
C GLY A 108 23.44 -0.97 17.88
N GLN A 109 22.76 -0.32 16.95
CA GLN A 109 23.24 0.02 15.61
C GLN A 109 22.79 1.44 15.26
N ALA A 110 23.70 2.21 14.63
CA ALA A 110 23.40 3.51 14.05
C ALA A 110 23.32 3.37 12.52
N ILE A 111 22.14 3.59 11.96
CA ILE A 111 21.84 3.35 10.55
C ILE A 111 21.58 4.68 9.84
N PRO A 112 22.46 5.11 8.92
CA PRO A 112 22.22 6.31 8.13
C PRO A 112 21.08 6.04 7.14
N ALA A 113 19.92 6.66 7.33
CA ALA A 113 18.75 6.42 6.47
C ALA A 113 19.00 6.81 5.01
N ASN A 114 19.85 7.81 4.80
CA ASN A 114 20.23 8.33 3.48
C ASN A 114 21.59 7.79 2.99
N GLY A 115 22.22 6.85 3.72
CA GLY A 115 23.50 6.24 3.37
C GLY A 115 24.76 7.05 3.70
N THR A 116 24.68 8.39 3.80
CA THR A 116 25.79 9.26 4.20
C THR A 116 25.42 10.16 5.38
N TYR A 117 26.35 11.03 5.80
CA TYR A 117 26.25 11.90 7.00
C TYR A 117 26.00 13.37 6.64
N GLU A 118 25.49 13.63 5.43
CA GLU A 118 25.36 14.98 4.89
C GLU A 118 24.31 15.82 5.61
N PHE A 119 24.50 17.15 5.56
CA PHE A 119 23.51 18.11 6.03
C PHE A 119 22.12 17.82 5.44
N GLY A 120 21.12 17.77 6.33
CA GLY A 120 19.73 17.45 6.02
C GLY A 120 19.37 15.96 6.13
N TYR A 121 20.34 15.07 6.36
CA TYR A 121 20.09 13.62 6.47
C TYR A 121 19.81 13.16 7.90
N GLN A 122 19.30 11.94 8.01
CA GLN A 122 18.82 11.34 9.25
C GLN A 122 19.63 10.11 9.64
N MET A 123 19.82 9.94 10.95
CA MET A 123 20.42 8.77 11.57
C MET A 123 19.38 8.07 12.44
N HIS A 124 19.12 6.79 12.17
CA HIS A 124 18.21 5.96 12.94
C HIS A 124 18.99 5.05 13.88
N PHE A 125 18.45 4.83 15.07
CA PHE A 125 19.06 3.96 16.07
C PHE A 125 18.17 2.77 16.37
N ILE A 126 18.75 1.58 16.36
CA ILE A 126 18.04 0.33 16.68
C ILE A 126 18.85 -0.41 17.73
N CYS A 127 18.21 -0.82 18.81
CA CYS A 127 18.84 -1.67 19.83
C CYS A 127 18.76 -3.14 19.42
N ASN A 128 19.77 -3.91 19.82
CA ASN A 128 19.79 -5.36 19.61
C ASN A 128 18.69 -6.04 20.44
N GLU A 129 18.36 -7.28 20.10
CA GLU A 129 17.39 -8.08 20.86
C GLU A 129 17.75 -8.15 22.35
N GLY A 130 16.74 -7.96 23.21
CA GLY A 130 16.92 -7.90 24.66
C GLY A 130 17.42 -6.56 25.21
N TYR A 131 17.43 -5.51 24.38
CA TYR A 131 17.74 -4.14 24.79
C TYR A 131 16.64 -3.17 24.34
N TYR A 132 16.37 -2.14 25.15
CA TYR A 132 15.43 -1.06 24.82
C TYR A 132 16.15 0.29 24.71
N LEU A 133 15.60 1.17 23.86
CA LEU A 133 16.21 2.45 23.53
C LEU A 133 15.85 3.52 24.57
N ILE A 134 16.88 4.18 25.12
CA ILE A 134 16.76 5.35 26.00
C ILE A 134 17.34 6.57 25.28
N GLY A 135 16.49 7.52 24.89
CA GLY A 135 16.87 8.74 24.19
C GLY A 135 16.08 8.95 22.90
N GLU A 136 16.68 9.64 21.94
CA GLU A 136 16.09 9.90 20.62
C GLU A 136 16.36 8.73 19.67
N GLU A 137 15.32 8.18 19.07
CA GLU A 137 15.43 7.13 18.04
C GLU A 137 16.00 7.67 16.72
N ILE A 138 15.79 8.96 16.44
CA ILE A 138 16.20 9.62 15.20
C ILE A 138 16.94 10.90 15.51
N LEU A 139 18.13 11.07 14.90
CA LEU A 139 18.86 12.33 14.90
C LEU A 139 18.91 12.92 13.50
N TYR A 140 18.86 14.26 13.42
CA TYR A 140 18.90 15.02 12.17
C TYR A 140 20.24 15.75 12.07
N CYS A 141 20.85 15.73 10.89
CA CYS A 141 22.07 16.49 10.63
C CYS A 141 21.71 17.94 10.29
N GLU A 142 21.94 18.84 11.25
CA GLU A 142 21.55 20.25 11.18
C GLU A 142 22.78 21.15 11.03
N LEU A 143 22.57 22.39 10.58
CA LEU A 143 23.62 23.41 10.57
C LEU A 143 23.47 24.35 11.77
N LYS A 144 24.48 24.37 12.64
CA LYS A 144 24.63 25.43 13.65
C LYS A 144 25.70 26.41 13.18
N GLY A 145 25.25 27.54 12.64
CA GLY A 145 26.12 28.47 11.90
C GLY A 145 26.54 27.85 10.57
N SER A 146 27.84 27.65 10.37
CA SER A 146 28.42 27.01 9.19
C SER A 146 28.87 25.57 9.44
N VAL A 147 28.65 25.00 10.62
CA VAL A 147 29.12 23.66 10.99
C VAL A 147 27.94 22.68 11.06
N ALA A 148 28.08 21.54 10.40
CA ALA A 148 27.10 20.45 10.49
C ALA A 148 27.24 19.70 11.83
N VAL A 149 26.14 19.61 12.56
CA VAL A 149 26.05 18.96 13.88
C VAL A 149 24.74 18.19 14.00
N TRP A 150 24.78 17.08 14.74
CA TRP A 150 23.57 16.32 15.04
C TRP A 150 22.63 17.11 15.97
N SER A 151 21.32 16.93 15.75
CA SER A 151 20.25 17.55 16.53
C SER A 151 20.32 17.23 18.03
N GLY A 152 20.92 16.08 18.38
CA GLY A 152 21.00 15.58 19.75
C GLY A 152 22.20 14.66 19.99
N LYS A 153 22.18 13.97 21.13
CA LYS A 153 23.18 12.95 21.48
C LYS A 153 22.67 11.57 21.07
N PRO A 154 23.57 10.65 20.66
CA PRO A 154 23.19 9.26 20.40
C PRO A 154 22.48 8.63 21.62
N PRO A 155 21.47 7.77 21.42
CA PRO A 155 20.76 7.10 22.50
C PRO A 155 21.62 5.99 23.13
N ILE A 156 21.11 5.45 24.24
CA ILE A 156 21.71 4.32 24.96
C ILE A 156 20.77 3.11 24.84
N CYS A 157 21.33 1.94 24.57
CA CYS A 157 20.59 0.68 24.60
C CYS A 157 20.79 0.01 25.95
N GLU A 158 19.72 -0.07 26.73
CA GLU A 158 19.73 -0.62 28.09
C GLU A 158 19.14 -2.03 28.10
N LYS A 159 19.67 -2.92 28.93
CA LYS A 159 19.24 -4.32 28.97
C LYS A 159 17.79 -4.41 29.46
N VAL A 160 16.98 -5.23 28.81
CA VAL A 160 15.62 -5.56 29.25
C VAL A 160 15.70 -6.46 30.48
N LEU A 161 15.08 -6.00 31.57
CA LEU A 161 15.03 -6.69 32.85
C LEU A 161 13.62 -6.59 33.43
N CYS A 162 12.95 -7.72 33.59
CA CYS A 162 11.62 -7.78 34.20
C CYS A 162 11.71 -8.00 35.70
N THR A 163 10.80 -7.36 36.44
CA THR A 163 10.53 -7.72 37.84
C THR A 163 9.86 -9.08 37.93
N PRO A 164 9.87 -9.75 39.10
CA PRO A 164 9.23 -11.04 39.27
C PRO A 164 7.76 -11.02 38.85
N PRO A 165 7.26 -12.11 38.25
CA PRO A 165 5.91 -12.16 37.71
C PRO A 165 4.86 -12.12 38.84
N PRO A 166 3.60 -11.73 38.54
CA PRO A 166 2.58 -11.61 39.57
C PRO A 166 2.30 -12.92 40.32
N LYS A 167 2.19 -12.86 41.65
CA LYS A 167 1.74 -14.00 42.46
C LYS A 167 0.24 -14.21 42.28
N ILE A 168 -0.17 -15.43 41.98
CA ILE A 168 -1.59 -15.80 41.76
C ILE A 168 -2.14 -16.55 42.97
N LYS A 169 -3.46 -16.50 43.17
CA LYS A 169 -4.14 -17.29 44.22
C LYS A 169 -4.22 -18.75 43.79
N ASN A 170 -4.04 -19.67 44.74
CA ASN A 170 -4.15 -21.13 44.54
C ASN A 170 -3.22 -21.67 43.44
N GLY A 171 -2.06 -21.05 43.26
CA GLY A 171 -1.09 -21.46 42.26
C GLY A 171 0.28 -20.85 42.53
N LYS A 172 1.29 -21.39 41.86
CA LYS A 172 2.69 -21.03 41.97
C LYS A 172 3.30 -20.98 40.57
N HIS A 173 4.47 -20.36 40.45
CA HIS A 173 5.26 -20.39 39.21
C HIS A 173 6.66 -20.93 39.48
N THR A 174 7.33 -21.39 38.43
CA THR A 174 8.75 -21.75 38.47
C THR A 174 9.62 -20.54 38.78
N PHE A 175 10.80 -20.76 39.38
CA PHE A 175 11.77 -19.70 39.72
C PHE A 175 11.22 -18.64 40.70
N SER A 176 10.46 -19.06 41.72
CA SER A 176 9.86 -18.16 42.71
C SER A 176 10.84 -17.32 43.53
N GLU A 177 12.10 -17.78 43.64
CA GLU A 177 13.15 -17.13 44.41
C GLU A 177 14.00 -16.13 43.58
N VAL A 178 13.76 -16.05 42.27
CA VAL A 178 14.53 -15.16 41.37
C VAL A 178 13.92 -13.76 41.42
N GLU A 179 14.77 -12.76 41.70
CA GLU A 179 14.35 -11.36 41.84
C GLU A 179 14.40 -10.56 40.54
N VAL A 180 15.19 -11.00 39.55
CA VAL A 180 15.38 -10.31 38.27
C VAL A 180 15.36 -11.33 37.15
N PHE A 181 14.53 -11.07 36.13
CA PHE A 181 14.40 -11.90 34.94
C PHE A 181 14.94 -11.17 33.72
N GLU A 182 15.72 -11.86 32.91
CA GLU A 182 16.27 -11.32 31.66
C GLU A 182 15.32 -11.52 30.48
N TYR A 183 15.63 -10.89 29.36
CA TYR A 183 14.85 -11.02 28.14
C TYR A 183 14.65 -12.50 27.73
N LEU A 184 13.41 -12.85 27.38
CA LEU A 184 12.96 -14.21 27.04
C LEU A 184 13.04 -15.24 28.17
N ASP A 185 13.46 -14.88 29.39
CA ASP A 185 13.29 -15.77 30.53
C ASP A 185 11.81 -16.10 30.73
N ALA A 186 11.51 -17.38 30.84
CA ALA A 186 10.15 -17.89 30.91
C ALA A 186 9.85 -18.52 32.26
N VAL A 187 8.66 -18.23 32.79
CA VAL A 187 8.10 -18.87 33.97
C VAL A 187 6.86 -19.66 33.59
N THR A 188 6.68 -20.81 34.23
CA THR A 188 5.48 -21.63 34.04
C THR A 188 4.69 -21.69 35.35
N TYR A 189 3.41 -21.32 35.27
CA TYR A 189 2.45 -21.39 36.34
C TYR A 189 1.82 -22.78 36.43
N SER A 190 1.56 -23.19 37.66
CA SER A 190 0.85 -24.42 38.01
C SER A 190 -0.10 -24.15 39.17
N CYS A 191 -1.30 -24.72 39.13
CA CYS A 191 -2.23 -24.60 40.25
C CYS A 191 -1.80 -25.50 41.42
N ASP A 192 -2.17 -25.07 42.63
CA ASP A 192 -1.99 -25.85 43.85
C ASP A 192 -2.81 -27.17 43.79
N PRO A 193 -2.48 -28.16 44.63
CA PRO A 193 -3.28 -29.38 44.74
C PRO A 193 -4.77 -29.11 45.02
N ALA A 194 -5.62 -30.06 44.63
CA ALA A 194 -7.07 -29.90 44.77
C ALA A 194 -7.49 -29.60 46.22
N PRO A 195 -8.29 -28.57 46.47
CA PRO A 195 -8.74 -28.21 47.82
C PRO A 195 -9.86 -29.15 48.33
N GLY A 196 -10.34 -30.07 47.48
CA GLY A 196 -11.46 -30.96 47.73
C GLY A 196 -11.69 -31.93 46.57
N PRO A 197 -12.93 -32.35 46.29
CA PRO A 197 -13.23 -33.38 45.28
C PRO A 197 -13.09 -32.90 43.83
N ASP A 198 -12.97 -31.60 43.62
CA ASP A 198 -12.88 -30.94 42.32
C ASP A 198 -11.56 -30.14 42.29
N PRO A 199 -10.69 -30.32 41.27
CA PRO A 199 -9.38 -29.68 41.19
C PRO A 199 -9.49 -28.22 40.73
N PHE A 200 -8.42 -27.44 40.97
CA PHE A 200 -8.26 -26.14 40.33
C PHE A 200 -7.99 -26.32 38.83
N SER A 201 -8.60 -25.46 38.02
CA SER A 201 -8.33 -25.33 36.59
C SER A 201 -7.50 -24.07 36.34
N LEU A 202 -6.48 -24.19 35.49
CA LEU A 202 -5.65 -23.06 35.05
C LEU A 202 -6.32 -22.36 33.87
N ILE A 203 -6.66 -21.08 34.04
CA ILE A 203 -7.35 -20.25 33.06
C ILE A 203 -6.38 -19.20 32.52
N GLY A 204 -6.01 -19.32 31.24
CA GLY A 204 -5.03 -18.47 30.58
C GLY A 204 -3.87 -19.28 30.00
N GLU A 205 -2.81 -18.59 29.57
CA GLU A 205 -1.55 -19.24 29.19
C GLU A 205 -0.77 -19.63 30.44
N SER A 206 -0.28 -20.87 30.50
CA SER A 206 0.49 -21.36 31.65
C SER A 206 1.91 -20.81 31.68
N THR A 207 2.47 -20.44 30.53
CA THR A 207 3.87 -20.01 30.42
C THR A 207 3.90 -18.58 29.89
N ILE A 208 4.59 -17.71 30.61
CA ILE A 208 4.82 -16.32 30.21
C ILE A 208 6.33 -16.05 30.24
N TYR A 209 6.81 -15.23 29.33
CA TYR A 209 8.21 -14.81 29.25
C TYR A 209 8.37 -13.29 29.39
N CYS A 210 9.55 -12.85 29.83
CA CYS A 210 9.93 -11.43 29.86
C CYS A 210 10.08 -10.91 28.43
N GLY A 211 9.15 -10.05 28.01
CA GLY A 211 9.11 -9.48 26.68
C GLY A 211 9.85 -8.15 26.59
N ASP A 212 9.65 -7.47 25.46
CA ASP A 212 10.26 -6.15 25.24
C ASP A 212 9.73 -5.12 26.25
N ASN A 213 10.49 -4.04 26.46
CA ASN A 213 10.16 -2.95 27.38
C ASN A 213 9.99 -3.36 28.85
N SER A 214 10.63 -4.46 29.26
CA SER A 214 10.63 -4.94 30.66
C SER A 214 9.24 -5.31 31.19
N VAL A 215 8.36 -5.82 30.31
CA VAL A 215 7.01 -6.28 30.65
C VAL A 215 6.83 -7.76 30.29
N TRP A 216 6.09 -8.50 31.11
CA TRP A 216 5.73 -9.89 30.80
C TRP A 216 4.82 -9.97 29.57
N SER A 217 5.12 -10.91 28.68
CA SER A 217 4.43 -11.15 27.40
C SER A 217 2.90 -11.28 27.48
N ARG A 218 2.37 -11.79 28.60
CA ARG A 218 0.94 -11.95 28.86
C ARG A 218 0.62 -11.72 30.33
N ALA A 219 -0.67 -11.54 30.62
CA ALA A 219 -1.18 -11.51 32.00
C ALA A 219 -1.04 -12.88 32.67
N ALA A 220 -0.81 -12.87 33.98
CA ALA A 220 -0.74 -14.11 34.77
C ALA A 220 -2.08 -14.87 34.73
N PRO A 221 -2.05 -16.22 34.66
CA PRO A 221 -3.27 -17.02 34.60
C PRO A 221 -4.01 -17.08 35.96
N GLU A 222 -5.26 -17.52 35.94
CA GLU A 222 -6.04 -17.75 37.15
C GLU A 222 -6.10 -19.25 37.51
N CYS A 223 -6.02 -19.56 38.80
CA CYS A 223 -6.31 -20.90 39.34
C CYS A 223 -7.61 -20.87 40.15
N LYS A 224 -8.68 -21.43 39.58
CA LYS A 224 -9.99 -21.52 40.24
C LYS A 224 -10.69 -22.83 39.90
N VAL A 225 -11.62 -23.25 40.76
CA VAL A 225 -12.42 -24.45 40.49
C VAL A 225 -13.44 -24.09 39.42
N VAL A 226 -13.32 -24.71 38.24
CA VAL A 226 -14.28 -24.57 37.14
C VAL A 226 -14.94 -25.91 36.93
N LYS A 227 -16.27 -25.95 37.07
CA LYS A 227 -17.05 -27.17 36.93
C LYS A 227 -18.41 -26.88 36.34
N CYS A 228 -18.62 -27.33 35.11
CA CYS A 228 -19.90 -27.19 34.44
C CYS A 228 -20.90 -28.24 34.90
N ARG A 229 -22.19 -27.84 34.88
CA ARG A 229 -23.32 -28.75 35.14
C ARG A 229 -23.34 -29.89 34.12
N PHE A 230 -23.88 -31.04 34.51
CA PHE A 230 -24.11 -32.15 33.59
C PHE A 230 -25.06 -31.69 32.45
N PRO A 231 -24.63 -31.71 31.18
CA PRO A 231 -25.47 -31.26 30.07
C PRO A 231 -26.48 -32.35 29.70
N VAL A 232 -27.77 -31.99 29.71
CA VAL A 232 -28.87 -32.89 29.35
C VAL A 232 -29.59 -32.30 28.14
N VAL A 233 -29.74 -33.10 27.09
CA VAL A 233 -30.49 -32.75 25.88
C VAL A 233 -31.63 -33.74 25.73
N GLU A 234 -32.86 -33.26 25.83
CA GLU A 234 -34.06 -34.09 25.62
C GLU A 234 -34.19 -34.46 24.14
N ASN A 235 -34.58 -35.71 23.85
CA ASN A 235 -34.65 -36.25 22.48
C ASN A 235 -33.32 -36.18 21.72
N GLY A 236 -32.21 -36.25 22.47
CA GLY A 236 -30.86 -36.31 21.94
C GLY A 236 -29.97 -37.18 22.80
N LYS A 237 -28.79 -37.50 22.27
CA LYS A 237 -27.80 -38.37 22.87
C LYS A 237 -26.45 -37.70 22.85
N GLN A 238 -25.71 -37.82 23.95
CA GLN A 238 -24.31 -37.45 23.98
C GLN A 238 -23.51 -38.49 23.19
N ILE A 239 -22.68 -38.02 22.26
CA ILE A 239 -21.87 -38.89 21.37
C ILE A 239 -20.37 -38.82 21.69
N SER A 240 -19.91 -37.79 22.41
CA SER A 240 -18.51 -37.63 22.82
C SER A 240 -18.37 -36.97 24.20
N GLY A 241 -17.19 -37.07 24.79
CA GLY A 241 -16.88 -36.42 26.07
C GLY A 241 -17.59 -37.04 27.29
N PHE A 242 -17.85 -38.34 27.30
CA PHE A 242 -18.58 -39.01 28.39
C PHE A 242 -17.89 -38.86 29.76
N GLY A 243 -18.66 -38.52 30.79
CA GLY A 243 -18.15 -38.37 32.15
C GLY A 243 -19.22 -37.91 33.14
N LYS A 244 -18.91 -37.99 34.45
CA LYS A 244 -19.79 -37.51 35.53
C LYS A 244 -19.51 -36.06 35.95
N LYS A 245 -18.32 -35.55 35.62
CA LYS A 245 -17.84 -34.22 35.99
C LYS A 245 -17.13 -33.60 34.78
N PHE A 246 -17.40 -32.32 34.54
CA PHE A 246 -16.88 -31.57 33.40
C PHE A 246 -16.18 -30.32 33.91
N TYR A 247 -14.89 -30.20 33.65
CA TYR A 247 -14.07 -29.06 34.09
C TYR A 247 -13.75 -28.14 32.91
N TYR A 248 -12.93 -27.12 33.15
CA TYR A 248 -12.56 -26.14 32.12
C TYR A 248 -12.07 -26.79 30.81
N LYS A 249 -12.54 -26.27 29.67
CA LYS A 249 -12.30 -26.76 28.31
C LYS A 249 -12.80 -28.20 28.03
N ALA A 250 -13.55 -28.82 28.94
CA ALA A 250 -14.24 -30.06 28.63
C ALA A 250 -15.19 -29.84 27.45
N THR A 251 -15.10 -30.72 26.45
CA THR A 251 -15.87 -30.62 25.20
C THR A 251 -16.83 -31.80 25.11
N VAL A 252 -18.10 -31.51 24.81
CA VAL A 252 -19.16 -32.50 24.71
C VAL A 252 -19.91 -32.28 23.40
N MET A 253 -20.23 -33.37 22.69
CA MET A 253 -21.02 -33.33 21.47
C MET A 253 -22.32 -34.11 21.60
N PHE A 254 -23.34 -33.64 20.90
CA PHE A 254 -24.69 -34.20 20.90
C PHE A 254 -25.19 -34.55 19.49
N GLU A 255 -26.05 -35.55 19.43
CA GLU A 255 -26.82 -35.93 18.24
C GLU A 255 -28.30 -36.06 18.62
N CYS A 256 -29.20 -35.54 17.80
CA CYS A 256 -30.65 -35.68 18.06
C CYS A 256 -31.18 -37.06 17.65
N ASP A 257 -32.18 -37.54 18.38
CA ASP A 257 -32.88 -38.77 18.04
C ASP A 257 -33.63 -38.65 16.70
N LYS A 258 -33.99 -39.80 16.11
CA LYS A 258 -34.68 -39.85 14.82
C LYS A 258 -35.96 -39.00 14.80
N GLY A 259 -36.06 -38.13 13.80
CA GLY A 259 -37.21 -37.23 13.60
C GLY A 259 -37.19 -35.98 14.48
N PHE A 260 -36.04 -35.63 15.04
CA PHE A 260 -35.72 -34.34 15.64
C PHE A 260 -34.53 -33.71 14.91
N TYR A 261 -34.46 -32.38 14.91
CA TYR A 261 -33.31 -31.63 14.41
C TYR A 261 -32.68 -30.82 15.55
N LEU A 262 -31.39 -30.54 15.42
CA LEU A 262 -30.60 -29.82 16.42
C LEU A 262 -30.76 -28.31 16.25
N ASP A 263 -31.16 -27.63 17.33
CA ASP A 263 -31.24 -26.17 17.45
C ASP A 263 -30.09 -25.67 18.33
N GLY A 264 -29.14 -24.96 17.71
CA GLY A 264 -27.89 -24.51 18.32
C GLY A 264 -26.65 -25.20 17.72
N SER A 265 -25.61 -25.37 18.54
CA SER A 265 -24.37 -26.06 18.16
C SER A 265 -24.38 -27.49 18.66
N ASP A 266 -23.93 -28.43 17.84
CA ASP A 266 -23.77 -29.83 18.21
C ASP A 266 -22.65 -30.03 19.25
N THR A 267 -21.69 -29.09 19.29
CA THR A 267 -20.53 -29.09 20.18
C THR A 267 -20.62 -27.96 21.20
N ILE A 268 -20.40 -28.28 22.48
CA ILE A 268 -20.33 -27.32 23.58
C ILE A 268 -19.04 -27.49 24.38
N VAL A 269 -18.49 -26.37 24.89
CA VAL A 269 -17.25 -26.34 25.67
C VAL A 269 -17.51 -25.70 27.03
N CYS A 270 -16.95 -26.27 28.10
CA CYS A 270 -17.04 -25.72 29.44
C CYS A 270 -16.10 -24.51 29.58
N ASP A 271 -16.68 -23.31 29.63
CA ASP A 271 -15.96 -22.04 29.77
C ASP A 271 -15.42 -21.83 31.20
N SER A 272 -14.49 -20.88 31.31
CA SER A 272 -13.89 -20.39 32.55
C SER A 272 -14.89 -19.96 33.63
N ASN A 273 -16.11 -19.57 33.25
CA ASN A 273 -17.17 -19.17 34.18
C ASN A 273 -18.06 -20.35 34.64
N SER A 274 -17.64 -21.60 34.43
CA SER A 274 -18.45 -22.81 34.74
C SER A 274 -19.77 -22.87 33.99
N THR A 275 -19.80 -22.32 32.77
CA THR A 275 -20.95 -22.33 31.86
C THR A 275 -20.60 -23.03 30.56
N TRP A 276 -21.59 -23.59 29.89
CA TRP A 276 -21.41 -24.19 28.57
C TRP A 276 -21.51 -23.11 27.50
N VAL A 277 -20.48 -23.03 26.64
CA VAL A 277 -20.41 -22.10 25.53
C VAL A 277 -20.09 -22.87 24.24
N PRO A 278 -20.92 -22.76 23.20
CA PRO A 278 -22.28 -22.19 23.21
C PRO A 278 -23.22 -22.91 24.21
N PRO A 279 -24.39 -22.33 24.55
CA PRO A 279 -25.33 -22.97 25.48
C PRO A 279 -25.76 -24.36 25.00
N VAL A 280 -26.15 -25.20 25.95
CA VAL A 280 -26.62 -26.58 25.68
C VAL A 280 -27.75 -26.56 24.63
N PRO A 281 -27.61 -27.32 23.52
CA PRO A 281 -28.56 -27.28 22.40
C PRO A 281 -29.89 -27.95 22.75
N LYS A 282 -30.88 -27.77 21.86
CA LYS A 282 -32.20 -28.41 21.97
C LYS A 282 -32.46 -29.28 20.75
N CYS A 283 -33.11 -30.42 20.96
CA CYS A 283 -33.63 -31.23 19.85
C CYS A 283 -35.12 -30.95 19.67
N LEU A 284 -35.47 -30.34 18.53
CA LEU A 284 -36.85 -29.94 18.21
C LEU A 284 -37.47 -30.92 17.24
N LYS A 285 -38.76 -31.21 17.40
CA LYS A 285 -39.47 -32.18 16.56
C LYS A 285 -39.57 -31.66 15.12
N GLY A 286 -39.27 -32.51 14.14
CA GLY A 286 -39.46 -32.22 12.72
C GLY A 286 -38.15 -32.05 11.95
N TYR A 287 -38.19 -31.21 10.93
CA TYR A 287 -37.05 -30.87 10.07
C TYR A 287 -36.61 -29.44 10.36
N PRO A 288 -35.32 -29.09 10.16
CA PRO A 288 -34.88 -27.72 10.31
C PRO A 288 -35.76 -26.83 9.45
N LYS A 289 -36.34 -25.77 10.04
CA LYS A 289 -36.90 -24.70 9.23
C LYS A 289 -35.74 -24.21 8.35
N PRO A 290 -35.90 -24.12 7.02
CA PRO A 290 -34.92 -23.43 6.21
C PRO A 290 -34.65 -22.08 6.87
N GLU A 291 -33.38 -21.73 7.09
CA GLU A 291 -33.06 -20.32 7.30
C GLU A 291 -33.79 -19.57 6.18
N GLU A 292 -34.59 -18.57 6.54
CA GLU A 292 -35.12 -17.59 5.60
C GLU A 292 -33.93 -16.83 5.02
N GLY A 293 -33.19 -17.51 4.15
CA GLY A 293 -31.94 -17.08 3.61
C GLY A 293 -32.22 -16.07 2.54
N ILE A 294 -32.16 -14.78 2.92
CA ILE A 294 -31.74 -13.58 2.14
C ILE A 294 -32.49 -13.29 0.81
N LEU A 295 -33.20 -14.24 0.22
CA LEU A 295 -33.86 -14.18 -1.08
C LEU A 295 -35.31 -13.69 -1.01
N ASP A 296 -35.83 -13.39 0.18
CA ASP A 296 -37.10 -12.66 0.34
C ASP A 296 -36.86 -11.13 0.48
N SER A 297 -35.60 -10.67 0.46
CA SER A 297 -35.26 -9.23 0.56
C SER A 297 -35.28 -8.48 -0.77
N LEU A 298 -35.38 -9.18 -1.89
CA LEU A 298 -35.53 -8.54 -3.19
C LEU A 298 -37.04 -8.37 -3.43
N ASP A 299 -37.54 -7.16 -3.15
CA ASP A 299 -38.90 -6.75 -3.47
C ASP A 299 -39.27 -7.27 -4.87
N VAL A 300 -40.51 -7.71 -5.05
CA VAL A 300 -41.06 -8.14 -6.36
C VAL A 300 -40.73 -7.13 -7.48
N TRP A 301 -40.59 -5.85 -7.11
CA TRP A 301 -40.11 -4.76 -7.96
C TRP A 301 -38.66 -4.93 -8.45
N VAL A 302 -37.72 -5.38 -7.63
CA VAL A 302 -36.33 -5.62 -8.04
C VAL A 302 -36.25 -6.78 -9.03
N ILE A 303 -37.01 -7.85 -8.79
CA ILE A 303 -37.15 -8.97 -9.74
C ILE A 303 -37.75 -8.46 -11.06
N ALA A 304 -38.78 -7.61 -11.00
CA ALA A 304 -39.36 -7.01 -12.19
C ALA A 304 -38.36 -6.13 -12.96
N VAL A 305 -37.52 -5.33 -12.27
CA VAL A 305 -36.48 -4.51 -12.91
C VAL A 305 -35.42 -5.38 -13.57
N ILE A 306 -34.98 -6.47 -12.94
CA ILE A 306 -34.02 -7.41 -13.53
C ILE A 306 -34.61 -8.06 -14.79
N VAL A 307 -35.86 -8.50 -14.74
CA VAL A 307 -36.55 -9.08 -15.90
C VAL A 307 -36.70 -8.04 -17.02
N ILE A 308 -37.07 -6.80 -16.70
CA ILE A 308 -37.17 -5.70 -17.67
C ILE A 308 -35.80 -5.41 -18.30
N ALA A 309 -34.73 -5.37 -17.52
CA ALA A 309 -33.38 -5.14 -18.02
C ALA A 309 -32.93 -6.25 -18.98
N ILE A 310 -33.26 -7.52 -18.68
CA ILE A 310 -32.98 -8.65 -19.57
C ILE A 310 -33.80 -8.53 -20.86
N VAL A 311 -35.09 -8.22 -20.77
CA VAL A 311 -35.96 -8.07 -21.95
C VAL A 311 -35.50 -6.91 -22.83
N VAL A 312 -35.13 -5.77 -22.25
CA VAL A 312 -34.58 -4.61 -22.96
C VAL A 312 -33.22 -4.97 -23.57
N GLY A 313 -32.36 -5.67 -22.84
CA GLY A 313 -31.07 -6.15 -23.32
C GLY A 313 -31.22 -7.06 -24.55
N VAL A 314 -32.15 -8.02 -24.51
CA VAL A 314 -32.47 -8.91 -25.65
C VAL A 314 -33.07 -8.12 -26.81
N ALA A 315 -33.92 -7.12 -26.55
CA ALA A 315 -34.45 -6.26 -27.60
C ALA A 315 -33.35 -5.46 -28.30
N VAL A 316 -32.39 -4.90 -27.53
CA VAL A 316 -31.26 -4.16 -28.09
C VAL A 316 -30.32 -5.10 -28.86
N ILE A 317 -29.99 -6.27 -28.31
CA ILE A 317 -29.02 -7.20 -28.91
C ILE A 317 -29.60 -7.93 -30.12
N CYS A 318 -30.89 -8.29 -30.11
CA CYS A 318 -31.47 -9.07 -31.20
C CYS A 318 -32.24 -8.21 -32.20
N VAL A 319 -33.06 -7.26 -31.74
CA VAL A 319 -33.98 -6.51 -32.62
C VAL A 319 -33.26 -5.38 -33.34
N VAL A 320 -32.29 -4.71 -32.70
CA VAL A 320 -31.57 -3.60 -33.34
C VAL A 320 -30.67 -4.10 -34.48
N PRO A 321 -29.86 -5.16 -34.33
CA PRO A 321 -29.11 -5.72 -35.45
C PRO A 321 -30.03 -6.31 -36.51
N TYR A 322 -31.14 -6.94 -36.14
CA TYR A 322 -32.13 -7.42 -37.10
C TYR A 322 -32.72 -6.29 -37.96
N ARG A 323 -33.11 -5.16 -37.35
CA ARG A 323 -33.60 -3.99 -38.10
C ARG A 323 -32.50 -3.30 -38.91
N TYR A 324 -31.25 -3.31 -38.43
CA TYR A 324 -30.10 -2.84 -39.19
C TYR A 324 -29.85 -3.70 -40.44
N LEU A 325 -29.90 -5.03 -40.32
CA LEU A 325 -29.78 -5.96 -41.46
C LEU A 325 -30.93 -5.78 -42.47
N GLN A 326 -32.16 -5.58 -42.00
CA GLN A 326 -33.31 -5.28 -42.87
C GLN A 326 -33.14 -3.95 -43.64
N ARG A 327 -32.57 -2.90 -43.01
CA ARG A 327 -32.23 -1.64 -43.71
C ARG A 327 -31.14 -1.86 -44.76
N ARG A 328 -30.14 -2.70 -44.49
CA ARG A 328 -29.10 -3.06 -45.48
C ARG A 328 -29.70 -3.80 -46.69
N LYS A 329 -30.68 -4.69 -46.48
CA LYS A 329 -31.44 -5.33 -47.57
C LYS A 329 -32.25 -4.33 -48.41
N LYS A 330 -32.84 -3.29 -47.79
CA LYS A 330 -33.52 -2.21 -48.54
C LYS A 330 -32.54 -1.32 -49.32
N LYS A 331 -31.33 -1.08 -48.81
CA LYS A 331 -30.27 -0.31 -49.51
C LYS A 331 -29.64 -1.09 -50.68
N GLY A 332 -29.48 -2.41 -50.56
CA GLY A 332 -28.98 -3.27 -51.64
C GLY A 332 -29.94 -3.47 -52.82
N LYS A 333 -31.21 -3.04 -52.70
CA LYS A 333 -32.21 -3.11 -53.78
C LYS A 333 -32.33 -1.80 -54.58
N ALA A 334 -31.59 -0.75 -54.20
CA ALA A 334 -31.56 0.53 -54.91
C ALA A 334 -30.36 0.68 -55.88
N ASP A 335 -29.32 -0.17 -55.76
CA ASP A 335 -28.09 -0.10 -56.58
C ASP A 335 -28.03 -1.17 -57.69
N GLY A 336 -28.99 -2.09 -57.77
CA GLY A 336 -29.02 -3.19 -58.76
C GLY A 336 -29.82 -2.89 -60.04
N GLY A 337 -30.20 -1.63 -60.28
CA GLY A 337 -31.13 -1.22 -61.35
C GLY A 337 -30.50 -0.47 -62.53
N ALA A 338 -29.17 -0.30 -62.57
CA ALA A 338 -28.51 0.60 -63.54
C ALA A 338 -27.42 -0.07 -64.40
N GLU A 339 -27.40 -1.40 -64.54
CA GLU A 339 -26.40 -2.10 -65.36
C GLU A 339 -27.02 -3.24 -66.18
N TYR A 340 -28.12 -2.95 -66.87
CA TYR A 340 -28.77 -3.84 -67.84
C TYR A 340 -29.01 -3.12 -69.16
N ALA A 341 -27.94 -2.61 -69.78
CA ALA A 341 -28.02 -2.05 -71.13
C ALA A 341 -26.65 -1.97 -71.82
N THR A 342 -25.88 -3.07 -71.91
CA THR A 342 -24.87 -3.20 -72.97
C THR A 342 -24.39 -4.64 -73.10
N TYR A 343 -24.18 -5.08 -74.34
CA TYR A 343 -23.60 -6.36 -74.76
C TYR A 343 -24.52 -7.60 -74.80
N GLN A 344 -25.50 -7.52 -75.70
CA GLN A 344 -25.64 -8.61 -76.67
C GLN A 344 -24.50 -8.53 -77.69
N THR A 345 -23.70 -9.58 -77.84
CA THR A 345 -23.46 -10.24 -79.14
C THR A 345 -22.47 -11.40 -79.02
N LYS A 346 -22.79 -12.45 -79.80
CA LYS A 346 -21.96 -13.59 -80.21
C LYS A 346 -21.75 -14.71 -79.20
N SER A 347 -21.87 -16.00 -79.50
CA SER A 347 -22.51 -16.82 -80.53
C SER A 347 -21.77 -18.17 -80.47
N THR A 348 -22.55 -19.25 -80.36
CA THR A 348 -22.27 -20.60 -80.90
C THR A 348 -21.25 -21.52 -80.20
N THR A 349 -21.81 -22.53 -79.52
CA THR A 349 -21.61 -24.00 -79.59
C THR A 349 -20.74 -24.60 -80.71
N PRO A 350 -20.35 -25.91 -80.72
CA PRO A 350 -20.91 -27.04 -79.95
C PRO A 350 -19.91 -28.07 -79.34
N ALA A 351 -20.48 -28.88 -78.44
CA ALA A 351 -20.33 -30.34 -78.23
C ALA A 351 -18.96 -31.02 -78.36
N GLU A 352 -18.60 -31.86 -77.36
CA GLU A 352 -18.46 -33.31 -77.59
C GLU A 352 -18.48 -34.16 -76.30
N GLN A 353 -19.20 -35.28 -76.43
CA GLN A 353 -19.32 -36.56 -75.72
C GLN A 353 -18.19 -37.02 -74.77
N ARG A 354 -18.50 -37.55 -73.57
CA ARG A 354 -18.87 -38.95 -73.20
C ARG A 354 -17.64 -39.87 -73.04
N GLY A 355 -17.45 -40.40 -71.83
CA GLY A 355 -16.45 -41.41 -71.48
C GLY A 355 -16.34 -41.57 -69.99
#